data_AF-A0A5S4GJ32-F1
#
_entry.id   AF-A0A5S4GJ32-F1
#
_cell.length_a   1.000
_cell.length_b   1.000
_cell.length_c   1.000
_cell.angle_alpha   90.00
_cell.angle_beta   90.00
_cell.angle_gamma   90.00
#
_symmetry.space_group_name_H-M   'P 1'
#
loop_
_entity.id
_entity.type
_entity.pdbx_description
1 polymer ?
#
loop_
_entity_poly.entity_id
_entity_poly.type
_entity_poly.pdbx_seq_one_letter_code
_entity_poly.pdbx_strand_id
1 'polypeptide(L)'
;MGYTARPAAMGALISTLFSDRLFEHGIPFLRVGLMTVYVEDRVAAELASMKRRPADQAIGAALGVVAKAWDEAMTMHGMLRRTIDECQRQVRLELEEIVDEHITLVRKAGMTREHEPNPREPEQTKARWHEPLPAHVRTLGADLIPQRSGPP
;
A
#
# COMPACT_ATOMS: atom_id res chain seq x y z
N MET A 1 7.62 -3.68 14.59
CA MET A 1 6.71 -4.53 13.78
C MET A 1 6.83 -4.12 12.32
N GLY A 2 7.17 -5.04 11.42
CA GLY A 2 7.35 -4.74 9.98
C GLY A 2 6.03 -4.49 9.26
N TYR A 3 6.06 -3.73 8.17
CA TYR A 3 4.89 -3.52 7.31
C TYR A 3 4.47 -4.85 6.66
N THR A 4 3.20 -5.21 6.86
CA THR A 4 2.60 -6.39 6.20
C THR A 4 1.75 -5.94 5.02
N ALA A 5 1.83 -6.68 3.93
CA ALA A 5 1.11 -6.41 2.69
C ALA A 5 0.35 -7.65 2.20
N ARG A 6 -0.68 -7.40 1.38
CA ARG A 6 -1.36 -8.46 0.61
C ARG A 6 -0.64 -8.63 -0.73
N PRO A 7 -0.26 -9.85 -1.14
CA PRO A 7 0.30 -10.11 -2.46
C PRO A 7 -0.59 -9.59 -3.60
N ALA A 8 -1.91 -9.63 -3.47
CA ALA A 8 -2.84 -9.06 -4.45
C ALA A 8 -2.60 -7.55 -4.73
N ALA A 9 -2.31 -6.75 -3.70
CA ALA A 9 -2.01 -5.33 -3.90
C ALA A 9 -0.66 -5.13 -4.61
N MET A 10 0.32 -5.99 -4.31
CA MET A 10 1.62 -5.96 -4.98
C MET A 10 1.53 -6.40 -6.44
N GLY A 11 0.64 -7.36 -6.76
CA GLY A 11 0.45 -7.83 -8.12
C GLY A 11 -0.06 -6.76 -9.08
N ALA A 12 -0.93 -5.86 -8.61
CA ALA A 12 -1.38 -4.71 -9.38
C ALA A 12 -0.20 -3.77 -9.72
N LEU A 13 0.62 -3.44 -8.71
CA LEU A 13 1.79 -2.58 -8.88
C LEU A 13 2.80 -3.18 -9.88
N ILE A 14 3.09 -4.48 -9.74
CA ILE A 14 3.98 -5.20 -10.65
C ILE A 14 3.41 -5.23 -12.07
N SER A 15 2.09 -5.36 -12.24
CA SER A 15 1.46 -5.35 -13.56
C SER A 15 1.55 -3.98 -14.24
N THR A 16 1.53 -2.88 -13.46
CA THR A 16 1.80 -1.54 -13.98
C THR A 16 3.23 -1.45 -14.52
N LEU A 17 4.24 -1.96 -13.80
CA LEU A 17 5.63 -1.96 -14.27
C LEU A 17 5.78 -2.71 -15.60
N PHE A 18 5.17 -3.88 -15.74
CA PHE A 18 5.16 -4.60 -17.02
C PHE A 18 4.51 -3.77 -18.14
N SER A 19 3.38 -3.12 -17.86
CA SER A 19 2.68 -2.29 -18.84
C SER A 19 3.56 -1.11 -19.30
N ASP A 20 4.21 -0.42 -18.36
CA ASP A 20 5.10 0.70 -18.63
C ASP A 20 6.30 0.28 -19.48
N ARG A 21 6.95 -0.85 -19.15
CA ARG A 21 8.08 -1.37 -19.97
C ARG A 21 7.64 -1.76 -21.37
N LEU A 22 6.45 -2.33 -21.52
CA LEU A 22 5.92 -2.62 -22.85
C LEU A 22 5.66 -1.34 -23.66
N PHE A 23 5.20 -0.26 -23.02
CA PHE A 23 5.07 1.04 -23.69
C PHE A 23 6.42 1.62 -24.12
N GLU A 24 7.45 1.52 -23.27
CA GLU A 24 8.80 1.95 -23.63
C GLU A 24 9.39 1.15 -24.80
N HIS A 25 9.02 -0.13 -24.93
CA HIS A 25 9.35 -0.95 -26.09
C HIS A 25 8.50 -0.67 -27.34
N GLY A 26 7.63 0.35 -27.29
CA GLY A 26 6.79 0.76 -28.42
C GLY A 26 5.60 -0.16 -28.69
N ILE A 27 5.21 -0.98 -27.71
CA ILE A 27 4.03 -1.85 -27.86
C ILE A 27 2.76 -0.98 -27.82
N PRO A 28 1.83 -1.12 -28.80
CA PRO A 28 0.65 -0.28 -28.86
C PRO A 28 -0.24 -0.40 -27.61
N PHE A 29 -0.83 0.73 -27.19
CA PHE A 29 -1.75 0.83 -26.06
C PHE A 29 -2.80 -0.28 -26.00
N LEU A 30 -3.51 -0.48 -27.11
CA LEU A 30 -4.57 -1.49 -27.20
C LEU A 30 -4.04 -2.92 -26.93
N ARG A 31 -2.84 -3.23 -27.43
CA ARG A 31 -2.23 -4.55 -27.26
C ARG A 31 -1.80 -4.79 -25.81
N VAL A 32 -1.20 -3.79 -25.16
CA VAL A 32 -0.88 -3.87 -23.73
C VAL A 32 -2.15 -4.02 -22.92
N GLY A 33 -3.20 -3.24 -23.19
CA GLY A 33 -4.49 -3.35 -22.49
C GLY A 33 -5.11 -4.75 -22.58
N LEU A 34 -5.05 -5.40 -23.75
CA LEU A 34 -5.53 -6.78 -23.91
C LEU A 34 -4.71 -7.78 -23.08
N MET A 35 -3.38 -7.62 -23.06
CA MET A 35 -2.51 -8.44 -22.21
C MET A 35 -2.81 -8.22 -20.72
N THR A 36 -3.00 -6.97 -20.29
CA THR A 36 -3.31 -6.62 -18.90
C THR A 36 -4.61 -7.29 -18.44
N VAL A 37 -5.68 -7.22 -19.24
CA VAL A 37 -6.96 -7.87 -18.92
C VAL A 37 -6.79 -9.39 -18.79
N TYR A 38 -6.04 -10.02 -19.71
CA TYR A 38 -5.72 -11.45 -19.60
C TYR A 38 -4.97 -11.78 -18.31
N VAL A 39 -3.94 -10.98 -17.98
CA VAL A 39 -3.14 -11.18 -16.77
C VAL A 39 -4.00 -11.04 -15.53
N GLU A 40 -4.80 -9.97 -15.43
CA GLU A 40 -5.68 -9.71 -14.29
C GLU A 40 -6.62 -10.88 -14.02
N ASP A 41 -7.28 -11.41 -15.06
CA ASP A 41 -8.17 -12.58 -14.94
C ASP A 41 -7.43 -13.81 -14.42
N ARG A 42 -6.22 -14.07 -14.94
CA ARG A 42 -5.41 -15.23 -14.55
C ARG A 42 -4.88 -15.17 -13.12
N VAL A 43 -4.45 -13.99 -12.67
CA VAL A 43 -3.76 -13.85 -11.38
C VAL A 43 -4.69 -13.51 -10.23
N ALA A 44 -5.90 -13.00 -10.49
CA ALA A 44 -6.80 -12.49 -9.47
C ALA A 44 -7.13 -13.54 -8.39
N ALA A 45 -7.57 -14.73 -8.81
CA ALA A 45 -7.96 -15.79 -7.87
C ALA A 45 -6.76 -16.29 -7.04
N GLU A 46 -5.61 -16.47 -7.70
CA GLU A 46 -4.41 -16.99 -7.05
C GLU A 46 -3.88 -15.99 -6.00
N LEU A 47 -3.71 -14.73 -6.37
CA LEU A 47 -3.21 -13.69 -5.47
C LEU A 47 -4.20 -13.37 -4.33
N ALA A 48 -5.51 -13.42 -4.60
CA ALA A 48 -6.54 -13.20 -3.58
C ALA A 48 -6.53 -14.29 -2.49
N SER A 49 -6.15 -15.52 -2.85
CA SER A 49 -6.03 -16.63 -1.89
C SER A 49 -4.81 -16.51 -0.97
N MET A 50 -3.84 -15.66 -1.32
CA MET A 50 -2.58 -15.55 -0.57
C MET A 50 -2.73 -14.75 0.72
N LYS A 51 -2.21 -15.31 1.81
CA LYS A 51 -2.16 -14.64 3.12
C LYS A 51 -1.25 -13.42 3.11
N ARG A 52 -1.60 -12.43 3.95
CA ARG A 52 -0.76 -11.28 4.28
C ARG A 52 0.58 -11.76 4.84
N ARG A 53 1.65 -11.06 4.47
CA ARG A 53 3.04 -11.37 4.86
C ARG A 53 3.88 -10.07 4.85
N PRO A 54 5.13 -10.10 5.34
CA PRO A 54 6.05 -8.96 5.21
C PRO A 54 6.11 -8.44 3.76
N ALA A 55 6.25 -7.12 3.59
CA ALA A 55 6.12 -6.46 2.29
C ALA A 55 7.08 -7.02 1.22
N ASP A 56 8.34 -7.25 1.58
CA ASP A 56 9.37 -7.90 0.76
C ASP A 56 8.93 -9.28 0.26
N GLN A 57 8.41 -10.12 1.18
CA GLN A 57 7.91 -11.44 0.85
C GLN A 57 6.62 -11.39 0.01
N ALA A 58 5.79 -10.36 0.22
CA ALA A 58 4.56 -10.16 -0.54
C ALA A 58 4.86 -9.77 -1.98
N ILE A 59 5.86 -8.92 -2.21
CA ILE A 59 6.35 -8.53 -3.53
C ILE A 59 6.91 -9.76 -4.25
N GLY A 60 7.82 -10.51 -3.62
CA GLY A 60 8.39 -11.71 -4.24
C GLY A 60 7.35 -12.77 -4.60
N ALA A 61 6.37 -13.02 -3.72
CA ALA A 61 5.28 -13.95 -3.99
C ALA A 61 4.37 -13.48 -5.14
N ALA A 62 4.04 -12.20 -5.19
CA ALA A 62 3.24 -11.64 -6.27
C ALA A 62 3.98 -11.65 -7.62
N LEU A 63 5.28 -11.35 -7.61
CA LEU A 63 6.12 -11.32 -8.81
C LEU A 63 6.16 -12.66 -9.53
N GLY A 64 6.31 -13.77 -8.80
CA GLY A 64 6.33 -15.10 -9.42
C GLY A 64 5.05 -15.41 -10.23
N VAL A 65 3.90 -15.06 -9.67
CA VAL A 65 2.58 -15.29 -10.31
C VAL A 65 2.38 -14.34 -11.48
N VAL A 66 2.61 -13.05 -11.27
CA VAL A 66 2.37 -12.00 -12.27
C VAL A 66 3.35 -12.12 -13.44
N ALA A 67 4.64 -12.34 -13.19
CA ALA A 67 5.63 -12.49 -14.26
C ALA A 67 5.32 -13.69 -15.17
N LYS A 68 4.82 -14.80 -14.59
CA LYS A 68 4.38 -15.96 -15.38
C LYS A 68 3.19 -15.62 -16.26
N ALA A 69 2.16 -14.95 -15.73
CA ALA A 69 0.99 -14.56 -16.52
C ALA A 69 1.35 -13.59 -17.65
N TRP A 70 2.26 -12.64 -17.40
CA TRP A 70 2.78 -11.73 -18.43
C TRP A 70 3.62 -12.45 -19.49
N ASP A 71 4.44 -13.44 -19.10
CA ASP A 71 5.17 -14.30 -20.05
C ASP A 71 4.22 -14.97 -21.04
N GLU A 72 3.15 -15.57 -20.52
CA GLU A 72 2.11 -16.22 -21.31
C GLU A 72 1.39 -15.20 -22.22
N ALA A 73 1.01 -14.04 -21.69
CA ALA A 73 0.35 -12.98 -22.45
C ALA A 73 1.23 -12.48 -23.61
N MET A 74 2.49 -12.14 -23.33
CA MET A 74 3.43 -11.68 -24.35
C MET A 74 3.67 -12.75 -25.42
N THR A 75 3.78 -14.02 -25.01
CA THR A 75 3.93 -15.16 -25.92
C THR A 75 2.71 -15.34 -26.82
N MET A 76 1.49 -15.33 -26.27
CA MET A 76 0.24 -15.47 -27.05
C MET A 76 0.06 -14.36 -28.08
N HIS A 77 0.53 -13.16 -27.76
CA HIS A 77 0.49 -12.04 -28.70
C HIS A 77 1.67 -12.05 -29.70
N GLY A 78 2.57 -13.03 -29.64
CA GLY A 78 3.66 -13.19 -30.62
C GLY A 78 4.86 -12.26 -30.39
N MET A 79 5.17 -11.92 -29.14
CA MET A 79 6.41 -11.21 -28.83
C MET A 79 7.62 -12.13 -28.95
N LEU A 80 8.76 -11.57 -29.39
CA LEU A 80 10.02 -12.29 -29.46
C LEU A 80 10.51 -12.62 -28.05
N ARG A 81 10.99 -13.86 -27.84
CA ARG A 81 11.50 -14.31 -26.53
C ARG A 81 12.53 -13.35 -25.93
N ARG A 82 13.45 -12.83 -26.75
CA ARG A 82 14.45 -11.84 -26.31
C ARG A 82 13.81 -10.58 -25.70
N THR A 83 12.71 -10.09 -26.28
CA THR A 83 11.99 -8.92 -25.76
C THR A 83 11.27 -9.25 -24.46
N ILE A 84 10.68 -10.45 -24.36
CA ILE A 84 10.04 -10.96 -23.14
C ILE A 84 11.05 -11.03 -21.99
N ASP A 85 12.21 -11.66 -22.25
CA ASP A 85 13.26 -11.83 -21.26
C ASP A 85 13.82 -10.48 -20.78
N GLU A 86 14.00 -9.53 -21.70
CA GLU A 86 14.46 -8.19 -21.38
C GLU A 86 13.44 -7.43 -20.53
N CYS A 87 12.15 -7.46 -20.89
CA CYS A 87 11.07 -6.85 -20.11
C CYS A 87 11.00 -7.44 -18.68
N GLN A 88 11.04 -8.77 -18.55
CA GLN A 88 11.08 -9.43 -17.25
C GLN A 88 12.31 -9.06 -16.43
N ARG A 89 13.47 -8.92 -17.07
CA ARG A 89 14.71 -8.52 -16.41
C ARG A 89 14.63 -7.09 -15.88
N GLN A 90 14.12 -6.15 -16.68
CA GLN A 90 13.96 -4.75 -16.27
C GLN A 90 12.98 -4.61 -15.09
N VAL A 91 11.80 -5.24 -15.18
CA VAL A 91 10.83 -5.24 -14.08
C VAL A 91 11.41 -5.82 -12.78
N ARG A 92 12.23 -6.87 -12.87
CA ARG A 92 12.91 -7.44 -11.69
C ARG A 92 13.87 -6.43 -11.06
N LEU A 93 14.68 -5.75 -11.86
CA LEU A 93 15.64 -4.77 -11.37
C LEU A 93 14.94 -3.58 -10.70
N GLU A 94 13.85 -3.07 -11.28
CA GLU A 94 13.06 -1.99 -10.67
C GLU A 94 12.41 -2.42 -9.36
N LEU A 95 11.92 -3.67 -9.29
CA LEU A 95 11.36 -4.18 -8.04
C LEU A 95 12.43 -4.37 -6.97
N GLU A 96 13.64 -4.79 -7.34
CA GLU A 96 14.78 -4.84 -6.41
C GLU A 96 15.08 -3.46 -5.84
N GLU A 97 15.12 -2.42 -6.68
CA GLU A 97 15.31 -1.04 -6.25
C GLU A 97 14.19 -0.59 -5.28
N ILE A 98 12.93 -0.83 -5.63
CA ILE A 98 11.77 -0.50 -4.77
C ILE A 98 11.84 -1.24 -3.42
N VAL A 99 12.24 -2.52 -3.42
CA VAL A 99 12.37 -3.32 -2.19
C VAL A 99 13.49 -2.78 -1.30
N ASP A 100 14.64 -2.46 -1.88
CA ASP A 100 15.79 -1.91 -1.14
C ASP A 100 15.48 -0.54 -0.53
N GLU A 101 14.78 0.32 -1.28
CA GLU A 101 14.25 1.58 -0.77
C GLU A 101 13.28 1.36 0.40
N HIS A 102 12.33 0.43 0.26
CA HIS A 102 11.37 0.11 1.30
C HIS A 102 12.06 -0.40 2.58
N ILE A 103 13.01 -1.31 2.45
CA ILE A 103 13.79 -1.84 3.58
C ILE A 103 14.54 -0.70 4.28
N THR A 104 15.17 0.19 3.50
CA THR A 104 15.91 1.34 4.03
C THR A 104 15.00 2.29 4.80
N LEU A 105 13.81 2.59 4.27
CA LEU A 105 12.81 3.44 4.93
C LEU A 105 12.29 2.80 6.22
N VAL A 106 12.01 1.49 6.22
CA VAL A 106 11.57 0.77 7.42
C VAL A 106 12.66 0.77 8.50
N ARG A 107 13.93 0.58 8.13
CA ARG A 107 15.06 0.65 9.08
C ARG A 107 15.20 2.04 9.69
N LYS A 108 15.16 3.10 8.86
CA LYS A 108 15.21 4.49 9.32
C LYS A 108 14.08 4.80 10.30
N ALA A 109 12.84 4.43 9.97
CA ALA A 109 11.68 4.64 10.84
C ALA A 109 11.73 3.84 12.16
N GLY A 110 12.35 2.65 12.15
CA GLY A 110 12.63 1.87 13.37
C GLY A 110 13.60 2.59 14.30
N MET A 111 14.68 3.14 13.75
CA MET A 111 15.68 3.90 14.52
C MET A 111 15.12 5.19 15.11
N THR A 112 14.21 5.87 14.42
CA THR A 112 13.58 7.11 14.94
C THR A 112 12.68 6.85 16.14
N ARG A 113 12.08 5.65 16.27
CA ARG A 113 11.21 5.28 17.40
C ARG A 113 11.97 4.85 18.66
N GLU A 114 13.21 4.41 18.54
CA GLU A 114 14.08 4.10 19.69
C GLU A 114 14.74 5.35 20.29
N HIS A 115 14.58 6.50 19.63
CA HIS A 115 15.13 7.79 20.05
C HIS A 115 14.04 8.81 20.39
N GLU A 116 12.93 8.34 20.96
CA GLU A 116 12.05 9.21 21.75
C GLU A 116 12.69 9.34 23.15
N PRO A 117 13.31 10.48 23.52
CA PRO A 117 13.68 10.71 24.90
C PRO A 117 12.39 10.73 25.70
N ASN A 118 12.26 9.75 26.61
CA ASN A 118 11.23 9.69 27.62
C ASN A 118 10.95 11.11 28.16
N PRO A 119 9.76 11.70 27.94
CA PRO A 119 9.42 12.96 28.56
C PRO A 119 9.32 12.67 30.05
N ARG A 120 10.44 12.91 30.75
CA ARG A 120 10.49 12.92 32.21
C ARG A 120 9.31 13.76 32.70
N GLU A 121 8.56 13.13 33.59
CA GLU A 121 7.42 13.65 34.31
C GLU A 121 7.56 15.15 34.62
N PRO A 122 6.54 16.00 34.37
CA PRO A 122 6.53 17.30 34.98
C PRO A 122 6.39 17.12 36.49
N GLU A 123 7.44 17.57 37.18
CA GLU A 123 7.56 17.64 38.62
C GLU A 123 6.29 18.20 39.28
N GLN A 124 5.96 17.56 40.41
CA GLN A 124 4.98 17.99 41.39
C GLN A 124 5.02 19.51 41.64
N THR A 125 4.01 20.21 41.14
CA THR A 125 3.65 21.51 41.70
C THR A 125 2.76 21.26 42.91
N LYS A 126 3.31 21.48 44.11
CA LYS A 126 2.63 21.42 45.41
C LYS A 126 1.29 22.18 45.38
N ALA A 127 0.18 21.45 45.30
CA ALA A 127 -1.13 21.96 45.67
C ALA A 127 -1.21 22.02 47.20
N ARG A 128 -1.00 23.21 47.76
CA ARG A 128 -1.22 23.51 49.18
C ARG A 128 -2.62 24.09 49.35
N TRP A 129 -3.50 23.26 49.90
CA TRP A 129 -4.77 23.51 50.57
C TRP A 129 -5.15 24.96 50.89
N HIS A 130 -6.37 25.36 50.54
CA HIS A 130 -7.37 25.87 51.49
C HIS A 130 -8.81 25.60 50.99
N GLU A 131 -9.61 25.05 51.90
CA GLU A 131 -11.05 24.65 51.96
C GLU A 131 -12.05 25.86 51.95
N PRO A 132 -13.38 25.74 52.19
CA PRO A 132 -14.46 25.13 51.37
C PRO A 132 -15.79 25.97 51.26
N LEU A 133 -16.59 25.77 50.17
CA LEU A 133 -18.09 25.86 50.04
C LEU A 133 -18.85 27.19 50.36
N PRO A 134 -20.18 27.36 50.05
CA PRO A 134 -21.13 26.67 49.14
C PRO A 134 -22.06 27.60 48.30
N ALA A 135 -22.97 26.97 47.50
CA ALA A 135 -24.30 27.44 47.04
C ALA A 135 -24.31 28.56 45.97
N HIS A 136 -25.17 28.62 44.94
CA HIS A 136 -26.57 28.21 44.75
C HIS A 136 -26.92 28.50 43.25
N VAL A 137 -27.59 27.64 42.50
CA VAL A 137 -28.98 27.81 41.98
C VAL A 137 -29.07 27.34 40.51
N ARG A 138 -30.14 26.57 40.30
CA ARG A 138 -30.85 26.16 39.07
C ARG A 138 -30.71 27.15 37.88
N THR A 139 -30.88 26.77 36.61
CA THR A 139 -32.21 26.51 36.02
C THR A 139 -32.10 26.01 34.57
N LEU A 140 -33.06 25.14 34.24
CA LEU A 140 -33.55 24.59 32.97
C LEU A 140 -33.33 25.35 31.64
N GLY A 141 -33.32 24.54 30.58
CA GLY A 141 -33.92 24.84 29.27
C GLY A 141 -32.91 24.71 28.12
N ALA A 142 -33.20 24.13 26.97
CA ALA A 142 -34.34 23.40 26.43
C ALA A 142 -33.84 22.82 25.08
N ASP A 143 -34.48 21.76 24.61
CA ASP A 143 -34.30 21.15 23.29
C ASP A 143 -34.37 22.15 22.12
N LEU A 144 -33.75 21.82 20.98
CA LEU A 144 -34.47 21.41 19.76
C LEU A 144 -33.55 21.01 18.58
N ILE A 145 -34.05 19.98 17.90
CA ILE A 145 -33.57 19.20 16.74
C ILE A 145 -33.83 19.97 15.40
N PRO A 146 -33.22 19.57 14.25
CA PRO A 146 -32.93 20.46 13.11
C PRO A 146 -34.00 20.41 12.00
N GLN A 147 -34.05 21.45 11.16
CA GLN A 147 -34.86 21.46 9.93
C GLN A 147 -34.03 21.29 8.65
N ARG A 148 -34.43 20.28 7.86
CA ARG A 148 -34.15 20.06 6.44
C ARG A 148 -34.99 21.01 5.58
N SER A 149 -34.42 21.44 4.45
CA SER A 149 -35.18 21.86 3.26
C SER A 149 -34.41 21.41 2.01
N GLY A 150 -35.07 20.61 1.16
CA GLY A 150 -34.57 20.21 -0.16
C GLY A 150 -34.97 21.19 -1.27
N PRO A 151 -34.52 21.00 -2.53
CA PRO A 151 -34.89 21.83 -3.66
C PRO A 151 -35.95 21.19 -4.58
N PRO A 152 -36.58 21.98 -5.48
CA PRO A 152 -37.62 21.53 -6.43
C PRO A 152 -37.09 20.65 -7.57
#